data_AF-A0A124FY47-F1
#
_entry.id   AF-A0A124FY47-F1
#
_cell.length_a   1.000
_cell.length_b   1.000
_cell.length_c   1.000
_cell.angle_alpha   90.00
_cell.angle_beta   90.00
_cell.angle_gamma   90.00
#
_symmetry.space_group_name_H-M   'P 1'
#
loop_
_entity.id
_entity.type
_entity.pdbx_description
1 polymer ?
#
loop_
_entity_poly.entity_id
_entity_poly.type
_entity_poly.pdbx_seq_one_letter_code
_entity_poly.pdbx_strand_id
1 'polypeptide(L)' 'MLLKEGQRVLFLGDSVTDAGRDREDFFGLGNGYPAIISGFVGAAYPGLKNRVSKQGCRRR' A
#
# COMPACT_ATOMS: atom_id res chain seq x y z
N MET A 1 -1.78 11.63 15.04
CA MET A 1 -1.72 10.93 13.74
C MET A 1 -0.35 10.26 13.62
N LEU A 2 -0.28 8.95 13.34
CA LEU A 2 0.99 8.21 13.27
C LEU A 2 1.76 8.44 11.96
N LEU A 3 1.04 8.72 10.86
CA LEU A 3 1.61 9.02 9.56
C LEU A 3 1.84 10.54 9.41
N LYS A 4 2.97 10.92 8.83
CA LYS A 4 3.33 12.30 8.45
C LYS A 4 3.30 12.47 6.94
N GLU A 5 3.09 13.71 6.48
CA GLU A 5 3.08 14.04 5.06
C GLU A 5 4.41 13.67 4.38
N GLY A 6 4.32 13.16 3.16
CA GLY A 6 5.48 12.81 2.33
C GLY A 6 6.16 11.49 2.72
N GLN A 7 5.63 10.77 3.71
CA GLN A 7 6.19 9.47 4.10
C GLN A 7 5.85 8.38 3.07
N ARG A 8 6.75 7.40 2.99
CA ARG A 8 6.52 6.17 2.22
C ARG A 8 5.98 5.08 3.13
N VAL A 9 4.84 4.52 2.77
CA VAL A 9 4.22 3.40 3.48
C VAL A 9 4.37 2.14 2.62
N LEU A 10 5.08 1.14 3.16
CA LEU A 10 5.30 -0.14 2.50
C LEU A 10 4.43 -1.20 3.18
N PHE A 11 3.56 -1.84 2.41
CA PHE A 11 2.82 -3.01 2.85
C PHE A 11 3.62 -4.28 2.53
N LEU A 12 3.97 -5.02 3.57
CA LEU A 12 4.68 -6.30 3.50
C LEU A 12 3.80 -7.41 4.07
N GLY A 13 3.83 -8.58 3.42
CA GLY A 13 3.13 -9.76 3.93
C GLY A 13 3.12 -10.94 2.98
N ASP A 14 2.17 -11.83 3.23
CA ASP A 14 1.91 -13.06 2.48
C ASP A 14 0.85 -12.83 1.37
N SER A 15 0.24 -13.92 0.89
CA SER A 15 -0.79 -13.90 -0.15
C SER A 15 -1.99 -13.00 0.17
N VAL A 16 -2.33 -12.80 1.44
CA VAL A 16 -3.44 -11.90 1.85
C VAL A 16 -3.10 -10.45 1.54
N THR A 17 -1.83 -10.07 1.71
CA THR A 17 -1.35 -8.72 1.39
C THR A 17 -1.14 -8.54 -0.10
N ASP A 18 -0.66 -9.59 -0.78
CA ASP A 18 -0.42 -9.56 -2.23
C ASP A 18 -1.73 -9.40 -3.00
N ALA A 19 -2.80 -10.08 -2.58
CA ALA A 19 -4.16 -9.95 -3.12
C ALA A 19 -4.23 -9.94 -4.65
N GLY A 20 -3.40 -10.79 -5.29
CA GLY A 20 -3.32 -10.90 -6.75
C GLY A 20 -2.83 -9.64 -7.46
N ARG A 21 -2.04 -8.79 -6.80
CA ARG A 21 -1.48 -7.59 -7.45
C ARG A 21 -0.64 -7.97 -8.67
N ASP A 22 -0.60 -7.05 -9.62
CA ASP A 22 0.42 -7.09 -10.65
C ASP A 22 1.80 -6.90 -10.00
N ARG A 23 2.73 -7.79 -10.32
CA ARG A 23 4.10 -7.76 -9.78
C ARG A 23 5.04 -6.92 -10.62
N GLU A 24 4.67 -6.64 -11.86
CA GLU A 24 5.38 -5.74 -12.76
C GLU A 24 5.06 -4.27 -12.42
N ASP A 25 3.89 -4.00 -11.83
CA ASP A 25 3.55 -2.69 -11.28
C ASP A 25 3.97 -2.57 -9.81
N PHE A 26 5.07 -1.84 -9.57
CA PHE A 26 5.62 -1.60 -8.24
C PHE A 26 4.73 -0.70 -7.36
N PHE A 27 3.87 0.12 -7.97
CA PHE A 27 2.91 0.98 -7.27
C PHE A 27 1.50 0.38 -7.23
N GLY A 28 1.31 -0.76 -7.90
CA GLY A 28 0.08 -1.53 -7.93
C GLY A 28 -0.27 -2.08 -6.55
N LEU A 29 -1.32 -1.54 -5.95
CA LEU A 29 -1.85 -2.02 -4.67
C LEU A 29 -2.80 -3.22 -4.85
N GLY A 30 -3.12 -3.64 -6.07
CA GLY A 30 -4.07 -4.73 -6.33
C GLY A 30 -5.47 -4.47 -5.76
N ASN A 31 -6.26 -5.53 -5.58
CA ASN A 31 -7.67 -5.43 -5.15
C ASN A 31 -7.88 -5.79 -3.66
N GLY A 32 -6.82 -5.77 -2.87
CA GLY A 32 -6.85 -6.16 -1.46
C GLY A 32 -7.00 -4.98 -0.49
N TYR A 33 -6.94 -5.30 0.80
CA TYR A 33 -7.02 -4.31 1.87
C TYR A 33 -6.05 -3.12 1.76
N PRO A 34 -4.83 -3.22 1.16
CA PRO A 34 -3.96 -2.06 1.08
C PRO A 34 -4.45 -1.00 0.09
N ALA A 35 -5.17 -1.39 -0.96
CA ALA A 35 -5.81 -0.44 -1.87
C ALA A 35 -6.97 0.27 -1.17
N ILE A 36 -7.77 -0.49 -0.41
CA ILE A 36 -8.88 0.04 0.40
C ILE A 36 -8.37 1.05 1.44
N ILE A 37 -7.34 0.69 2.21
CA ILE A 37 -6.72 1.58 3.21
C ILE A 37 -6.13 2.83 2.53
N SER A 38 -5.43 2.68 1.41
CA SER A 38 -4.88 3.82 0.67
C SER A 38 -5.97 4.78 0.21
N GLY A 39 -7.11 4.26 -0.27
CA GLY A 39 -8.27 5.06 -0.65
C GLY A 39 -8.87 5.81 0.54
N PHE A 40 -9.10 5.13 1.67
CA PHE A 40 -9.63 5.77 2.87
C PHE A 40 -8.68 6.83 3.45
N VAL A 41 -7.37 6.55 3.50
CA VAL A 41 -6.39 7.53 3.99
C VAL A 41 -6.32 8.74 3.06
N GLY A 42 -6.34 8.55 1.75
CA GLY A 42 -6.37 9.64 0.78
C GLY A 42 -7.65 10.49 0.86
N ALA A 43 -8.81 9.85 1.08
CA ALA A 43 -10.09 10.54 1.22
C ALA A 43 -10.24 11.28 2.55
N ALA A 44 -9.84 10.65 3.66
CA ALA A 44 -9.95 11.23 5.00
C ALA A 44 -8.87 12.29 5.28
N TYR A 45 -7.71 12.19 4.60
CA TYR A 45 -6.56 13.06 4.82
C TYR A 45 -5.89 13.49 3.50
N PRO A 46 -6.54 14.34 2.68
CA PRO A 46 -6.00 14.74 1.38
C PRO A 46 -4.67 15.51 1.47
N GLY A 47 -4.36 16.12 2.63
CA GLY A 47 -3.06 16.76 2.89
C GLY A 47 -1.92 15.79 3.18
N LEU A 48 -2.20 14.51 3.44
CA LEU A 48 -1.19 13.49 3.66
C LEU A 48 -0.80 12.85 2.31
N LYS A 49 0.09 13.53 1.57
CA LYS A 49 0.64 13.08 0.27
C LYS A 49 1.63 11.93 0.44
N ASN A 50 1.15 10.79 0.95
CA ASN A 50 1.98 9.64 1.25
C ASN A 50 2.11 8.74 0.02
N ARG A 51 3.32 8.23 -0.23
CA ARG A 51 3.55 7.24 -1.27
C ARG A 51 3.33 5.85 -0.70
N VAL A 52 2.37 5.13 -1.26
CA VAL A 52 2.04 3.77 -0.83
C VAL A 52 2.58 2.77 -1.84
N SER A 53 3.25 1.72 -1.37
CA SER A 53 3.74 0.63 -2.20
C SER A 53 3.59 -0.72 -1.51
N LYS A 54 3.66 -1.80 -2.28
CA LYS A 54 3.62 -3.18 -1.78
C LYS A 54 4.90 -3.91 -2.10
N GLN A 55 5.29 -4.83 -1.23
CA GLN A 55 6.32 -5.81 -1.54
C GLN A 55 5.94 -7.17 -0.96
N GLY A 56 6.03 -8.21 -1.79
CA GLY A 56 5.72 -9.58 -1.37
C GLY A 56 6.90 -10.17 -0.61
N CYS A 57 6.61 -10.95 0.44
CA CYS A 57 7.64 -11.71 1.14
C CYS A 57 8.15 -12.84 0.23
N ARG A 58 9.35 -12.67 -0.34
CA ARG A 58 10.05 -13.75 -1.05
C ARG A 58 10.76 -14.61 0.00
N ARG A 59 10.18 -15.74 0.39
CA ARG A 59 10.97 -16.81 1.03
C ARG A 59 11.95 -17.31 -0.03
N ARG A 60 13.22 -16.96 0.10
CA ARG A 60 14.31 -17.76 -0.49
C ARG A 60 14.49 -19.00 0.35
#